data_AF-A0A957XAN3-F1
#
_entry.id   AF-A0A957XAN3-F1
#
_cell.length_a   1.000
_cell.length_b   1.000
_cell.length_c   1.000
_cell.angle_alpha   90.00
_cell.angle_beta   90.00
_cell.angle_gamma   90.00
#
_symmetry.space_group_name_H-M   'P 1'
#
loop_
_entity.id
_entity.type
_entity.pdbx_description
1 polymer ?
#
loop_
_entity_poly.entity_id
_entity_poly.type
_entity_poly.pdbx_seq_one_letter_code
_entity_poly.pdbx_strand_id
1 'polypeptide(L)'
;MIELAPDRYFDPDPTVRKLARTLYDGVADLPIISPHGHVEPALLADENATLGTPADLFIIPDHYVFRMLYSQGIALEAVGVKPNDEGWVETDHRKIWQIFADNFYLFRGTPTGMWITEELVTIFDITQPLNGANAQLIYDQLAEKLAQPEFKPRALFERFNVEVLCTTDAATDPLPHHQALQASDWQGNIRPTFRPDSVVNLDFDNW
;
A
#
# COMPACT_ATOMS: atom_id res chain seq x y z
N MET A 1 10.44 -0.12 21.60
CA MET A 1 10.12 -0.95 20.42
C MET A 1 8.63 -1.19 20.42
N ILE A 2 8.02 -1.27 19.24
CA ILE A 2 6.63 -1.66 19.02
C ILE A 2 6.57 -3.17 19.15
N GLU A 3 5.64 -3.64 19.98
CA GLU A 3 5.28 -5.05 20.07
C GLU A 3 3.82 -5.17 19.62
N LEU A 4 3.59 -5.89 18.52
CA LEU A 4 2.24 -6.16 18.05
C LEU A 4 1.64 -7.24 18.94
N ALA A 5 0.71 -6.86 19.80
CA ALA A 5 -0.01 -7.82 20.62
C ALA A 5 -0.66 -8.88 19.71
N PRO A 6 -0.51 -10.17 20.00
CA PRO A 6 -1.18 -11.23 19.23
C PRO A 6 -2.69 -11.00 19.19
N ASP A 7 -3.29 -10.57 20.30
CA ASP A 7 -4.73 -10.29 20.49
C ASP A 7 -5.17 -8.88 20.06
N ARG A 8 -4.36 -8.14 19.28
CA ARG A 8 -4.76 -6.82 18.79
C ARG A 8 -6.09 -6.89 18.03
N TYR A 9 -6.91 -5.86 18.19
CA TYR A 9 -8.24 -5.68 17.61
C TYR A 9 -9.36 -6.57 18.18
N PHE A 10 -9.05 -7.50 19.07
CA PHE A 10 -10.08 -8.28 19.77
C PHE A 10 -10.65 -7.51 20.96
N ASP A 11 -11.86 -7.92 21.35
CA ASP A 11 -12.55 -7.37 22.52
C ASP A 11 -11.70 -7.55 23.80
N PRO A 12 -11.68 -6.57 24.73
CA PRO A 12 -10.95 -6.70 25.98
C PRO A 12 -11.55 -7.75 26.94
N ASP A 13 -12.83 -8.14 26.78
CA ASP A 13 -13.45 -9.20 27.57
C ASP A 13 -12.73 -10.55 27.34
N PRO A 14 -12.20 -11.22 28.37
CA PRO A 14 -11.42 -12.44 28.20
C PRO A 14 -12.18 -13.59 27.53
N THR A 15 -13.50 -13.67 27.74
CA THR A 15 -14.34 -14.74 27.18
C THR A 15 -14.55 -14.50 25.69
N VAL A 16 -14.87 -13.27 25.30
CA VAL A 16 -15.03 -12.87 23.90
C VAL A 16 -13.70 -12.99 23.15
N ARG A 17 -12.61 -12.48 23.72
CA ARG A 17 -11.26 -12.56 23.15
C ARG A 17 -10.80 -13.99 22.87
N LYS A 18 -11.07 -14.91 23.80
CA LYS A 18 -10.71 -16.33 23.62
C LYS A 18 -11.44 -16.95 22.44
N LEU A 19 -12.73 -16.62 22.26
CA LEU A 19 -13.49 -17.10 21.12
C LEU A 19 -12.97 -16.49 19.80
N ALA A 20 -12.71 -15.17 19.79
CA ALA A 20 -12.13 -14.48 18.64
C ALA A 20 -10.78 -15.09 18.23
N ARG A 21 -9.92 -15.39 19.20
CA ARG A 21 -8.64 -16.10 19.00
C ARG A 21 -8.83 -17.43 18.29
N THR A 22 -9.73 -18.29 18.79
CA THR A 22 -10.00 -19.60 18.17
C THR A 22 -10.51 -19.48 16.73
N LEU A 23 -11.38 -18.51 16.46
CA LEU A 23 -11.89 -18.28 15.11
C LEU A 23 -10.80 -17.76 14.17
N TYR A 24 -10.01 -16.78 14.63
CA TYR A 24 -8.92 -16.19 13.87
C TYR A 24 -7.83 -17.21 13.54
N ASP A 25 -7.38 -17.99 14.51
CA ASP A 25 -6.34 -19.01 14.30
C ASP A 25 -6.78 -20.07 13.28
N GLY A 26 -8.09 -20.28 13.10
CA GLY A 26 -8.63 -21.17 12.08
C GLY A 26 -8.67 -20.59 10.65
N VAL A 27 -8.43 -19.28 10.48
CA VAL A 27 -8.56 -18.59 9.18
C VAL A 27 -7.37 -17.71 8.81
N ALA A 28 -6.48 -17.38 9.75
CA ALA A 28 -5.40 -16.40 9.58
C ALA A 28 -4.42 -16.75 8.45
N ASP A 29 -4.17 -18.04 8.23
CA ASP A 29 -3.24 -18.54 7.22
C ASP A 29 -3.92 -18.91 5.89
N LEU A 30 -5.23 -18.65 5.74
CA LEU A 30 -5.93 -18.89 4.48
C LEU A 30 -5.40 -17.94 3.39
N PRO A 31 -5.41 -18.38 2.12
CA PRO A 31 -5.01 -17.51 1.02
C PRO A 31 -5.87 -16.26 0.91
N ILE A 32 -5.23 -15.15 0.52
CA ILE A 32 -5.92 -13.87 0.29
C ILE A 32 -6.65 -13.94 -1.04
N ILE A 33 -7.96 -13.75 -1.00
CA ILE A 33 -8.79 -13.48 -2.17
C ILE A 33 -9.07 -11.97 -2.14
N SER A 34 -8.50 -11.24 -3.09
CA SER A 34 -8.70 -9.79 -3.27
C SER A 34 -9.58 -9.56 -4.51
N PRO A 35 -10.92 -9.67 -4.39
CA PRO A 35 -11.83 -9.67 -5.53
C PRO A 35 -12.04 -8.29 -6.16
N HIS A 36 -11.47 -7.24 -5.57
CA HIS A 36 -11.48 -5.87 -6.09
C HIS A 36 -10.31 -5.09 -5.51
N GLY A 37 -9.64 -4.30 -6.34
CA GLY A 37 -8.52 -3.45 -5.94
C GLY A 37 -8.06 -2.54 -7.07
N HIS A 38 -7.09 -1.69 -6.76
CA HIS A 38 -6.53 -0.69 -7.66
C HIS A 38 -5.01 -0.84 -7.81
N VAL A 39 -4.49 -2.06 -7.62
CA VAL A 39 -3.08 -2.34 -7.92
C VAL A 39 -2.87 -2.23 -9.43
N GLU A 40 -1.87 -1.47 -9.84
CA GLU A 40 -1.51 -1.31 -11.25
C GLU A 40 -1.00 -2.64 -11.82
N PRO A 41 -1.64 -3.23 -12.85
CA PRO A 41 -1.24 -4.53 -13.39
C PRO A 41 0.16 -4.51 -14.01
N ALA A 42 0.65 -3.34 -14.43
CA ALA A 42 2.01 -3.15 -14.94
C ALA A 42 3.08 -3.56 -13.91
N LEU A 43 2.82 -3.33 -12.62
CA LEU A 43 3.73 -3.67 -11.52
C LEU A 43 3.99 -5.19 -11.42
N LEU A 44 3.02 -6.00 -11.84
CA LEU A 44 3.12 -7.45 -11.85
C LEU A 44 3.51 -7.99 -13.23
N ALA A 45 3.18 -7.28 -14.31
CA ALA A 45 3.52 -7.67 -15.66
C ALA A 45 5.01 -7.54 -15.96
N ASP A 46 5.70 -6.52 -15.42
CA ASP A 46 7.14 -6.34 -15.55
C ASP A 46 7.91 -7.08 -14.44
N GLU A 47 8.73 -8.05 -14.83
CA GLU A 47 9.57 -8.87 -13.92
C GLU A 47 10.70 -8.08 -13.23
N ASN A 48 11.03 -6.91 -13.78
CA ASN A 48 12.03 -6.00 -13.24
C ASN A 48 11.41 -4.86 -12.45
N ALA A 49 10.08 -4.80 -12.35
CA ALA A 49 9.41 -3.78 -11.57
C ALA A 49 9.87 -3.80 -10.11
N THR A 50 9.94 -2.61 -9.52
CA THR A 50 10.24 -2.40 -8.11
C THR A 50 9.14 -1.55 -7.50
N LEU A 51 9.03 -1.58 -6.17
CA LEU A 51 8.11 -0.71 -5.43
C LEU A 51 8.64 0.73 -5.27
N GLY A 52 9.80 1.05 -5.87
CA GLY A 52 10.43 2.36 -5.75
C GLY A 52 11.03 2.62 -4.37
N THR A 53 11.02 3.88 -3.96
CA THR A 53 11.48 4.34 -2.65
C THR A 53 10.39 4.22 -1.58
N PRO A 54 10.72 4.42 -0.28
CA PRO A 54 9.70 4.52 0.76
C PRO A 54 8.62 5.57 0.49
N ALA A 55 8.94 6.69 -0.15
CA ALA A 55 7.96 7.71 -0.50
C ALA A 55 7.02 7.24 -1.62
N ASP A 56 7.55 6.54 -2.62
CA ASP A 56 6.77 5.96 -3.73
C ASP A 56 5.80 4.88 -3.25
N LEU A 57 6.19 4.13 -2.21
CA LEU A 57 5.36 3.05 -1.67
C LEU A 57 4.28 3.56 -0.69
N PHE A 58 4.66 4.38 0.29
CA PHE A 58 3.79 4.68 1.44
C PHE A 58 3.07 6.03 1.36
N ILE A 59 3.56 6.99 0.58
CA ILE A 59 3.12 8.39 0.71
C ILE A 59 2.46 8.89 -0.57
N ILE A 60 3.20 8.89 -1.67
CA ILE A 60 2.77 9.51 -2.92
C ILE A 60 1.47 8.89 -3.47
N PRO A 61 1.29 7.55 -3.50
CA PRO A 61 0.07 6.96 -4.04
C PRO A 61 -1.08 6.88 -3.02
N ASP A 62 -0.82 7.01 -1.72
CA ASP A 62 -1.83 6.78 -0.70
C ASP A 62 -2.56 8.07 -0.29
N HIS A 63 -3.77 8.21 -0.83
CA HIS A 63 -4.63 9.34 -0.52
C HIS A 63 -5.09 9.42 0.94
N TYR A 64 -5.09 8.32 1.71
CA TYR A 64 -5.35 8.42 3.15
C TYR A 64 -4.22 9.15 3.87
N VAL A 65 -2.97 8.90 3.46
CA VAL A 65 -1.79 9.55 4.02
C VAL A 65 -1.77 11.04 3.68
N PHE A 66 -1.78 11.39 2.39
CA PHE A 66 -1.66 12.81 2.03
C PHE A 66 -2.92 13.62 2.39
N ARG A 67 -4.12 13.01 2.49
CA ARG A 67 -5.31 13.72 3.02
C ARG A 67 -5.14 14.12 4.48
N MET A 68 -4.55 13.25 5.30
CA MET A 68 -4.30 13.58 6.72
C MET A 68 -3.32 14.74 6.82
N LEU A 69 -2.20 14.69 6.10
CA LEU A 69 -1.20 15.75 6.09
C LEU A 69 -1.77 17.07 5.56
N TYR A 70 -2.50 17.03 4.45
CA TYR A 70 -3.15 18.20 3.86
C TYR A 70 -4.18 18.84 4.80
N SER A 71 -4.93 18.04 5.55
CA SER A 71 -5.87 18.55 6.56
C SER A 71 -5.20 19.37 7.67
N GLN A 72 -3.89 19.18 7.88
CA GLN A 72 -3.08 19.93 8.85
C GLN A 72 -2.27 21.07 8.22
N GLY A 73 -2.52 21.40 6.95
CA GLY A 73 -1.87 22.51 6.26
C GLY A 73 -0.58 22.16 5.51
N ILE A 74 -0.27 20.87 5.31
CA ILE A 74 0.87 20.44 4.49
C ILE A 74 0.44 20.35 3.03
N ALA A 75 1.07 21.12 2.15
CA ALA A 75 0.75 21.11 0.72
C ALA A 75 0.98 19.72 0.08
N LEU A 76 0.13 19.36 -0.90
CA LEU A 76 0.23 18.08 -1.63
C LEU A 76 1.58 17.97 -2.38
N GLU A 77 2.01 19.09 -2.95
CA GLU A 77 3.27 19.26 -3.66
C GLU A 77 4.48 18.96 -2.76
N ALA A 78 4.39 19.30 -1.48
CA ALA A 78 5.46 19.07 -0.51
C ALA A 78 5.65 17.59 -0.17
N VAL A 79 4.66 16.75 -0.46
CA VAL A 79 4.69 15.29 -0.25
C VAL A 79 4.71 14.51 -1.56
N GLY A 80 5.10 15.17 -2.66
CA GLY A 80 5.31 14.53 -3.97
C GLY A 80 4.04 14.30 -4.79
N VAL A 81 2.88 14.76 -4.32
CA VAL A 81 1.62 14.64 -5.07
C VAL A 81 1.57 15.77 -6.10
N LYS A 82 1.64 15.41 -7.38
CA LYS A 82 1.71 16.37 -8.48
C LYS A 82 0.34 17.02 -8.74
N PRO A 83 0.25 18.36 -8.83
CA PRO A 83 -0.96 19.05 -9.22
C PRO A 83 -1.27 18.83 -10.71
N ASN A 84 -2.53 19.05 -11.10
CA ASN A 84 -2.95 18.93 -12.51
C ASN A 84 -2.34 20.04 -13.39
N ASP A 85 -1.99 21.18 -12.81
CA ASP A 85 -1.38 22.31 -13.51
C ASP A 85 0.16 22.30 -13.42
N GLU A 86 0.81 23.13 -14.22
CA GLU A 86 2.25 23.35 -14.12
C GLU A 86 2.60 24.04 -12.80
N GLY A 87 3.14 23.28 -11.85
CA GLY A 87 3.50 23.75 -10.52
C GLY A 87 4.77 23.08 -9.98
N TRP A 88 5.31 23.64 -8.90
CA TRP A 88 6.39 23.00 -8.15
C TRP A 88 5.88 21.71 -7.48
N VAL A 89 6.73 20.70 -7.42
CA VAL A 89 6.52 19.49 -6.62
C VAL A 89 7.85 19.10 -6.00
N GLU A 90 7.85 18.69 -4.74
CA GLU A 90 9.05 18.15 -4.10
C GLU A 90 9.40 16.81 -4.75
N THR A 91 10.66 16.65 -5.13
CA THR A 91 11.18 15.43 -5.79
C THR A 91 12.27 14.76 -4.96
N ASP A 92 12.68 15.36 -3.84
CA ASP A 92 13.53 14.72 -2.85
C ASP A 92 12.69 13.80 -1.95
N HIS A 93 12.71 12.51 -2.26
CA HIS A 93 11.93 11.50 -1.55
C HIS A 93 12.32 11.37 -0.07
N ARG A 94 13.54 11.78 0.32
CA ARG A 94 13.92 11.80 1.74
C ARG A 94 13.27 12.96 2.49
N LYS A 95 13.06 14.10 1.84
CA LYS A 95 12.30 15.22 2.42
C LYS A 95 10.83 14.87 2.53
N ILE A 96 10.25 14.26 1.49
CA ILE A 96 8.86 13.75 1.53
C ILE A 96 8.68 12.81 2.72
N TRP A 97 9.58 11.84 2.87
CA TRP A 97 9.57 10.92 4.00
C TRP A 97 9.76 11.62 5.35
N GLN A 98 10.66 12.61 5.45
CA GLN A 98 10.86 13.37 6.68
C GLN A 98 9.57 14.09 7.11
N ILE A 99 8.88 14.75 6.17
CA ILE A 99 7.61 15.44 6.44
C ILE A 99 6.57 14.45 6.97
N PHE A 100 6.45 13.28 6.33
CA PHE A 100 5.55 12.24 6.80
C PHE A 100 5.90 11.76 8.22
N ALA A 101 7.18 11.45 8.48
CA ALA A 101 7.63 10.95 9.77
C ALA A 101 7.50 11.98 10.91
N ASP A 102 7.77 13.25 10.65
CA ASP A 102 7.55 14.37 11.59
C ASP A 102 6.07 14.46 12.02
N ASN A 103 5.17 14.05 11.13
CA ASN A 103 3.72 14.14 11.29
C ASN A 103 3.03 12.80 11.53
N PHE A 104 3.78 11.71 11.69
CA PHE A 104 3.20 10.37 11.84
C PHE A 104 2.30 10.23 13.09
N TYR A 105 2.49 11.10 14.09
CA TYR A 105 1.65 11.16 15.28
C TYR A 105 0.17 11.49 14.98
N LEU A 106 -0.13 12.10 13.83
CA LEU A 106 -1.51 12.40 13.40
C LEU A 106 -2.33 11.14 13.12
N PHE A 107 -1.67 10.03 12.81
CA PHE A 107 -2.32 8.76 12.48
C PHE A 107 -2.63 7.91 13.71
N ARG A 108 -2.40 8.43 14.92
CA ARG A 108 -2.74 7.72 16.17
C ARG A 108 -4.25 7.50 16.25
N GLY A 109 -4.65 6.23 16.40
CA GLY A 109 -6.06 5.84 16.47
C GLY A 109 -6.76 5.76 15.11
N THR A 110 -6.04 5.90 13.99
CA THR A 110 -6.60 5.72 12.65
C THR A 110 -6.22 4.35 12.08
N PRO A 111 -7.03 3.77 11.17
CA PRO A 111 -6.68 2.55 10.46
C PRO A 111 -5.35 2.66 9.68
N THR A 112 -5.09 3.79 9.03
CA THR A 112 -3.83 4.04 8.31
C THR A 112 -2.61 3.94 9.23
N GLY A 113 -2.67 4.50 10.44
CA GLY A 113 -1.59 4.38 11.41
C GLY A 113 -1.37 2.93 11.84
N MET A 114 -2.44 2.16 11.98
CA MET A 114 -2.39 0.72 12.30
C MET A 114 -1.79 -0.09 11.15
N TRP A 115 -2.22 0.12 9.90
CA TRP A 115 -1.71 -0.60 8.72
C TRP A 115 -0.23 -0.33 8.50
N ILE A 116 0.21 0.94 8.49
CA ILE A 116 1.62 1.27 8.29
C ILE A 116 2.49 0.69 9.43
N THR A 117 2.00 0.74 10.68
CA THR A 117 2.72 0.13 11.80
C THR A 117 2.83 -1.38 11.66
N GLU A 118 1.77 -2.05 11.23
CA GLU A 118 1.74 -3.48 10.96
C GLU A 118 2.73 -3.85 9.85
N GLU A 119 2.74 -3.12 8.74
CA GLU A 119 3.64 -3.33 7.60
C GLU A 119 5.10 -3.15 8.00
N LEU A 120 5.44 -2.06 8.69
CA LEU A 120 6.78 -1.81 9.20
C LEU A 120 7.28 -2.98 10.06
N VAL A 121 6.46 -3.49 10.98
CA VAL A 121 6.86 -4.56 11.89
C VAL A 121 6.90 -5.93 11.20
N THR A 122 5.85 -6.31 10.48
CA THR A 122 5.66 -7.69 9.99
C THR A 122 6.28 -7.96 8.63
N ILE A 123 6.40 -6.93 7.78
CA ILE A 123 6.93 -7.07 6.42
C ILE A 123 8.40 -6.66 6.38
N PHE A 124 8.76 -5.57 7.09
CA PHE A 124 10.09 -4.95 7.03
C PHE A 124 10.96 -5.18 8.27
N ASP A 125 10.46 -5.83 9.32
CA ASP A 125 11.15 -6.08 10.60
C ASP A 125 11.56 -4.79 11.37
N ILE A 126 10.86 -3.69 11.14
CA ILE A 126 11.12 -2.39 11.76
C ILE A 126 10.20 -2.19 12.97
N THR A 127 10.76 -2.39 14.16
CA THR A 127 10.03 -2.28 15.44
C THR A 127 10.20 -0.93 16.14
N GLN A 128 10.87 0.04 15.52
CA GLN A 128 11.00 1.37 16.09
C GLN A 128 9.76 2.22 15.75
N PRO A 129 9.12 2.91 16.71
CA PRO A 129 8.03 3.83 16.40
C PRO A 129 8.53 4.94 15.46
N LEU A 130 7.92 5.07 14.29
CA LEU A 130 8.27 6.11 13.32
C LEU A 130 8.01 7.50 13.92
N ASN A 131 9.01 8.37 13.83
CA ASN A 131 8.93 9.77 14.21
C ASN A 131 10.02 10.59 13.49
N GLY A 132 9.99 11.90 13.62
CA GLY A 132 10.96 12.78 12.97
C GLY A 132 12.43 12.48 13.27
N ALA A 133 12.75 12.05 14.50
CA ALA A 133 14.13 11.82 14.92
C ALA A 133 14.76 10.55 14.33
N ASN A 134 13.95 9.56 13.94
CA ASN A 134 14.43 8.31 13.33
C ASN A 134 14.00 8.15 11.87
N ALA A 135 13.41 9.17 11.26
CA ALA A 135 12.89 9.15 9.89
C ALA A 135 13.93 8.64 8.87
N GLN A 136 15.12 9.23 8.86
CA GLN A 136 16.16 8.85 7.89
C GLN A 136 16.72 7.45 8.14
N LEU A 137 16.83 7.02 9.41
CA LEU A 137 17.25 5.67 9.75
C LEU A 137 16.24 4.64 9.22
N ILE A 138 14.94 4.88 9.42
CA ILE A 138 13.89 3.98 8.93
C ILE A 138 13.82 4.01 7.40
N TYR A 139 14.02 5.18 6.78
CA TYR A 139 14.11 5.28 5.32
C TYR A 139 15.21 4.36 4.76
N ASP A 140 16.40 4.38 5.38
CA ASP A 140 17.53 3.55 4.94
C ASP A 140 17.20 2.06 5.05
N GLN A 141 16.60 1.64 6.16
CA GLN A 141 16.18 0.25 6.37
C GLN A 141 15.15 -0.20 5.34
N LEU A 142 14.15 0.64 5.05
CA LEU A 142 13.14 0.35 4.04
C LEU A 142 13.77 0.29 2.64
N ALA A 143 14.59 1.27 2.28
CA ALA A 143 15.25 1.30 0.98
C ALA A 143 16.16 0.08 0.76
N GLU A 144 16.89 -0.35 1.79
CA GLU A 144 17.70 -1.57 1.75
C GLU A 144 16.84 -2.81 1.50
N LYS A 145 15.71 -2.96 2.23
CA LYS A 145 14.77 -4.08 2.04
C LYS A 145 14.14 -4.05 0.65
N LEU A 146 13.63 -2.89 0.20
CA LEU A 146 12.98 -2.73 -1.10
C LEU A 146 13.90 -3.02 -2.30
N ALA A 147 15.22 -2.92 -2.12
CA ALA A 147 16.20 -3.30 -3.13
C ALA A 147 16.41 -4.82 -3.25
N GLN A 148 15.91 -5.62 -2.31
CA GLN A 148 16.11 -7.06 -2.29
C GLN A 148 15.11 -7.78 -3.21
N PRO A 149 15.52 -8.87 -3.90
CA PRO A 149 14.64 -9.64 -4.78
C PRO A 149 13.33 -10.11 -4.13
N GLU A 150 13.35 -10.37 -2.82
CA GLU A 150 12.22 -10.83 -2.00
C GLU A 150 11.12 -9.76 -1.87
N PHE A 151 11.44 -8.48 -2.14
CA PHE A 151 10.51 -7.36 -2.11
C PHE A 151 10.04 -6.95 -3.52
N LYS A 152 10.39 -7.73 -4.55
CA LYS A 152 9.79 -7.55 -5.87
C LYS A 152 8.28 -7.85 -5.82
N PRO A 153 7.45 -7.20 -6.64
CA PRO A 153 6.00 -7.36 -6.61
C PRO A 153 5.50 -8.81 -6.69
N ARG A 154 6.04 -9.62 -7.61
CA ARG A 154 5.69 -11.04 -7.73
C ARG A 154 6.10 -11.88 -6.51
N ALA A 155 7.29 -11.60 -5.95
CA ALA A 155 7.76 -12.29 -4.75
C ALA A 155 6.90 -11.97 -3.53
N LEU A 156 6.46 -10.71 -3.39
CA LEU A 156 5.52 -10.30 -2.33
C LEU A 156 4.13 -10.91 -2.53
N PHE A 157 3.62 -10.96 -3.76
CA PHE A 157 2.35 -11.63 -4.08
C PHE A 157 2.35 -13.08 -3.58
N GLU A 158 3.44 -13.82 -3.83
CA GLU A 158 3.61 -15.20 -3.37
C GLU A 158 3.79 -15.28 -1.85
N ARG A 159 4.64 -14.42 -1.26
CA ARG A 159 4.87 -14.36 0.19
C ARG A 159 3.58 -14.06 0.98
N PHE A 160 2.71 -13.22 0.42
CA PHE A 160 1.42 -12.86 1.03
C PHE A 160 0.33 -13.91 0.80
N ASN A 161 0.64 -15.03 0.12
CA ASN A 161 -0.30 -16.11 -0.15
C ASN A 161 -1.57 -15.59 -0.87
N VAL A 162 -1.39 -14.71 -1.87
CA VAL A 162 -2.52 -14.17 -2.64
C VAL A 162 -2.96 -15.23 -3.67
N GLU A 163 -4.19 -15.70 -3.54
CA GLU A 163 -4.77 -16.68 -4.48
C GLU A 163 -5.36 -16.01 -5.71
N VAL A 164 -6.00 -14.84 -5.53
CA VAL A 164 -6.60 -14.05 -6.60
C VAL A 164 -6.46 -12.57 -6.30
N LEU A 165 -6.07 -11.78 -7.29
CA LEU A 165 -6.13 -10.32 -7.24
C LEU A 165 -6.88 -9.79 -8.45
N CYS A 166 -7.97 -9.07 -8.21
CA CYS A 166 -8.69 -8.37 -9.25
C CYS A 166 -8.32 -6.88 -9.26
N THR A 167 -7.90 -6.39 -10.42
CA THR A 167 -7.66 -4.96 -10.68
C THR A 167 -8.96 -4.28 -11.13
N THR A 168 -8.91 -2.98 -11.36
CA THR A 168 -10.06 -2.20 -11.84
C THR A 168 -9.68 -1.49 -13.12
N ASP A 169 -10.34 -1.85 -14.22
CA ASP A 169 -9.94 -1.46 -15.57
C ASP A 169 -11.05 -0.69 -16.25
N ALA A 170 -10.68 0.36 -16.98
CA ALA A 170 -11.62 1.16 -17.75
C ALA A 170 -12.27 0.29 -18.85
N ALA A 171 -13.53 0.59 -19.20
CA ALA A 171 -14.23 -0.08 -20.29
C ALA A 171 -13.50 -0.03 -21.65
N THR A 172 -12.64 0.97 -21.85
CA THR A 172 -11.85 1.18 -23.08
C THR A 172 -10.45 0.59 -23.00
N ASP A 173 -10.04 0.01 -21.88
CA ASP A 173 -8.70 -0.53 -21.70
C ASP A 173 -8.50 -1.80 -22.57
N PRO A 174 -7.48 -1.85 -23.44
CA PRO A 174 -7.16 -3.07 -24.20
C PRO A 174 -6.55 -4.20 -23.35
N LEU A 175 -6.26 -3.95 -22.07
CA LEU A 175 -5.72 -4.89 -21.09
C LEU A 175 -4.35 -5.50 -21.44
N PRO A 176 -3.36 -4.73 -21.97
CA PRO A 176 -2.10 -5.29 -22.45
C PRO A 176 -1.29 -5.95 -21.32
N HIS A 177 -1.33 -5.40 -20.11
CA HIS A 177 -0.62 -5.98 -18.95
C HIS A 177 -1.24 -7.30 -18.49
N HIS A 178 -2.57 -7.43 -18.52
CA HIS A 178 -3.24 -8.70 -18.23
C HIS A 178 -2.93 -9.77 -19.29
N GLN A 179 -2.87 -9.39 -20.56
CA GLN A 179 -2.45 -10.29 -21.64
C GLN A 179 -1.00 -10.74 -21.46
N ALA A 180 -0.09 -9.83 -21.11
CA ALA A 180 1.31 -10.15 -20.83
C ALA A 180 1.44 -11.11 -19.63
N LEU A 181 0.68 -10.88 -18.57
CA LEU A 181 0.63 -11.76 -17.40
C LEU A 181 0.17 -13.17 -17.78
N GLN A 182 -0.91 -13.28 -18.57
CA GLN A 182 -1.44 -14.55 -19.06
C GLN A 182 -0.48 -15.30 -19.99
N ALA A 183 0.36 -14.57 -20.74
CA ALA A 183 1.36 -15.13 -21.64
C ALA A 183 2.69 -15.49 -20.94
N SER A 184 2.88 -15.06 -19.70
CA SER A 184 4.08 -15.33 -18.91
C SER A 184 4.02 -16.72 -18.24
N ASP A 185 5.18 -17.23 -17.82
CA ASP A 185 5.26 -18.49 -17.05
C ASP A 185 4.89 -18.32 -15.56
N TRP A 186 4.64 -17.09 -15.11
CA TRP A 186 4.28 -16.80 -13.73
C TRP A 186 2.84 -17.23 -13.41
N GLN A 187 2.64 -17.85 -12.25
CA GLN A 187 1.38 -18.51 -11.88
C GLN A 187 0.40 -17.59 -11.12
N GLY A 188 0.69 -16.30 -11.02
CA GLY A 188 -0.18 -15.33 -10.34
C GLY A 188 -1.52 -15.17 -11.05
N ASN A 189 -2.61 -15.26 -10.29
CA ASN A 189 -3.97 -15.16 -10.82
C ASN A 189 -4.49 -13.71 -10.74
N ILE A 190 -4.17 -12.94 -11.77
CA ILE A 190 -4.57 -11.54 -11.89
C ILE A 190 -5.75 -11.40 -12.85
N ARG A 191 -6.82 -10.77 -12.39
CA ARG A 191 -8.07 -10.64 -13.17
C ARG A 191 -8.44 -9.16 -13.37
N PRO A 192 -8.80 -8.75 -14.59
CA PRO A 192 -9.35 -7.43 -14.80
C PRO A 192 -10.80 -7.36 -14.30
N THR A 193 -11.23 -6.18 -13.87
CA THR A 193 -12.64 -5.90 -13.52
C THR A 193 -13.17 -4.74 -14.35
N PHE A 194 -14.25 -4.98 -15.08
CA PHE A 194 -14.87 -3.99 -15.95
C PHE A 194 -15.48 -2.81 -15.17
N ARG A 195 -14.92 -1.61 -15.33
CA ARG A 195 -15.44 -0.36 -14.77
C ARG A 195 -15.93 0.58 -15.87
N PRO A 196 -17.26 0.67 -16.09
CA PRO A 196 -17.84 1.46 -17.17
C PRO A 196 -18.11 2.93 -16.82
N ASP A 197 -17.68 3.43 -15.65
CA ASP A 197 -18.02 4.78 -15.15
C ASP A 197 -17.87 5.88 -16.21
N SER A 198 -16.75 5.90 -16.95
CA SER A 198 -16.46 6.94 -17.96
C SER A 198 -17.35 6.88 -19.20
N VAL A 199 -17.96 5.74 -19.52
CA VAL A 199 -18.81 5.57 -20.71
C VAL A 199 -20.31 5.63 -20.39
N VAL A 200 -20.67 5.68 -19.10
CA VAL A 200 -22.09 5.77 -18.67
C VAL A 200 -22.45 7.11 -18.03
N ASN A 201 -21.47 7.84 -17.47
CA ASN A 201 -21.73 9.12 -16.81
C ASN A 201 -21.56 10.29 -17.80
N LEU A 202 -22.70 10.80 -18.26
CA LEU A 202 -22.83 11.92 -19.20
C LEU A 202 -22.27 13.25 -18.66
N ASP A 203 -22.11 13.38 -17.34
CA ASP A 203 -21.62 14.60 -16.70
C ASP A 203 -20.09 14.66 -16.60
N PHE A 204 -19.36 13.67 -17.12
CA PHE A 204 -17.91 13.77 -17.23
C PHE A 204 -17.51 14.83 -18.25
N ASP A 205 -16.55 15.70 -17.88
CA ASP A 205 -16.08 16.82 -18.72
C ASP A 205 -15.63 16.40 -20.14
N ASN A 206 -15.30 15.12 -20.35
CA ASN A 206 -14.82 14.56 -21.61
C ASN A 206 -15.68 13.37 -22.12
N TRP A 207 -16.99 13.34 -21.83
CA TRP A 207 -17.89 12.29 -22.33
C TRP A 207 -18.10 12.32 -23.85
#